data_AF-A0A9R0TT57-F1
#
_entry.id   AF-A0A9R0TT57-F1
#
_cell.length_a   1.000
_cell.length_b   1.000
_cell.length_c   1.000
_cell.angle_alpha   90.00
_cell.angle_beta   90.00
_cell.angle_gamma   90.00
#
_symmetry.space_group_name_H-M   'P 1'
#
loop_
_entity.id
_entity.type
_entity.pdbx_description
1 polymer ?
#
loop_
_entity_poly.entity_id
_entity_poly.type
_entity_poly.pdbx_seq_one_letter_code
_entity_poly.pdbx_strand_id
1 'polypeptide(L)'
;MAVPILKTAIVKKRVKHFKRAHSDRYIGLKVRPLASQSPSFCSRCEVGSGRWSEIACCTICHLAQSWRRPKGIDSRVRRKFKGCTLMPNIGYGSNKKTRHYLPNKFKKFVVHNVSELELLMMHNRTYCAEIAHNVSTQKRKAIVERAAQLDVVVTNKLARLRSQEDE
;
A
#
# COMPACT_ATOMS: atom_id res chain seq x y z
N MET A 1 1.38 -28.30 -8.22
CA MET A 1 1.56 -26.83 -8.12
C MET A 1 2.08 -26.27 -9.42
N ALA A 2 1.50 -25.17 -9.90
CA ALA A 2 1.90 -24.53 -11.15
C ALA A 2 3.35 -24.00 -11.09
N VAL A 3 4.13 -24.28 -12.13
CA VAL A 3 5.50 -23.77 -12.30
C VAL A 3 5.46 -22.47 -13.12
N PRO A 4 6.17 -21.41 -12.70
CA PRO A 4 6.16 -20.14 -13.41
C PRO A 4 6.88 -20.22 -14.76
N ILE A 5 6.34 -19.52 -15.77
CA ILE A 5 6.93 -19.45 -17.12
C ILE A 5 8.24 -18.64 -17.15
N LEU A 6 8.36 -17.61 -16.28
CA LEU A 6 9.54 -16.75 -16.27
C LEU A 6 10.76 -17.48 -15.71
N LYS A 7 11.77 -17.69 -16.56
CA LYS A 7 13.07 -18.24 -16.15
C LYS A 7 14.07 -17.15 -15.76
N THR A 8 13.96 -15.95 -16.33
CA THR A 8 14.91 -14.85 -16.09
C THR A 8 14.84 -14.34 -14.65
N ALA A 9 16.00 -14.07 -14.05
CA ALA A 9 16.09 -13.44 -12.75
C ALA A 9 15.47 -12.03 -12.75
N ILE A 10 14.77 -11.69 -11.67
CA ILE A 10 14.15 -10.39 -11.49
C ILE A 10 15.20 -9.43 -10.95
N VAL A 11 15.72 -8.55 -11.82
CA VAL A 11 16.68 -7.52 -11.41
C VAL A 11 15.96 -6.21 -11.11
N LYS A 12 16.12 -5.69 -9.90
CA LYS A 12 15.70 -4.33 -9.52
C LYS A 12 16.93 -3.41 -9.57
N LYS A 13 16.93 -2.44 -10.48
CA LYS A 13 18.02 -1.44 -10.60
C LYS A 13 18.19 -0.58 -9.35
N ARG A 14 17.13 -0.44 -8.55
CA ARG A 14 17.13 0.25 -7.27
C ARG A 14 16.04 -0.32 -6.37
N VAL A 15 16.40 -0.58 -5.11
CA VAL A 15 15.46 -1.06 -4.08
C VAL A 15 15.09 0.06 -3.10
N LYS A 16 16.05 0.95 -2.79
CA LYS A 16 15.83 2.11 -1.92
C LYS A 16 14.73 3.01 -2.48
N HIS A 17 13.71 3.26 -1.65
CA HIS A 17 12.58 4.10 -2.01
C HIS A 17 13.01 5.56 -2.19
N PHE A 18 12.34 6.27 -3.08
CA PHE A 18 12.56 7.71 -3.25
C PHE A 18 11.84 8.45 -2.13
N LYS A 19 12.61 8.95 -1.15
CA LYS A 19 12.10 9.79 -0.06
C LYS A 19 12.11 11.25 -0.48
N ARG A 20 11.09 12.01 -0.08
CA ARG A 20 11.08 13.47 -0.21
C ARG A 20 12.22 14.08 0.61
N ALA A 21 12.87 15.12 0.07
CA ALA A 21 13.90 15.85 0.80
C ALA A 21 13.34 16.42 2.11
N HIS A 22 14.11 16.30 3.19
CA HIS A 22 13.75 16.75 4.55
C HIS A 22 12.52 16.09 5.19
N SER A 23 12.00 14.99 4.62
CA SER A 23 10.96 14.17 5.27
C SER A 23 11.44 13.44 6.52
N ASP A 24 12.75 13.35 6.69
CA ASP A 24 13.44 12.84 7.87
C ASP A 24 13.50 13.84 9.02
N ARG A 25 13.35 15.15 8.76
CA ARG A 25 13.50 16.22 9.77
C ARG A 25 12.21 16.94 10.10
N TYR A 26 11.39 17.21 9.09
CA TYR A 26 10.17 17.98 9.28
C TYR A 26 8.96 17.06 9.35
N ILE A 27 8.18 17.34 10.37
CA ILE A 27 6.86 16.78 10.59
C ILE A 27 5.98 18.00 10.18
N GLY A 28 5.33 17.98 9.00
CA GLY A 28 4.49 19.09 8.49
C GLY A 28 2.97 19.07 8.84
N LEU A 29 2.40 20.26 9.12
CA LEU A 29 0.99 20.56 9.47
C LEU A 29 -0.04 20.21 8.38
N LYS A 30 -1.12 19.54 8.78
CA LYS A 30 -2.34 19.35 7.99
C LYS A 30 -3.42 20.19 8.65
N VAL A 31 -3.58 21.41 8.16
CA VAL A 31 -4.75 22.22 8.48
C VAL A 31 -5.95 21.50 7.84
N ARG A 32 -6.84 20.90 8.64
CA ARG A 32 -8.19 20.66 8.14
C ARG A 32 -8.79 22.05 7.96
N PRO A 33 -9.24 22.44 6.75
CA PRO A 33 -10.16 23.56 6.69
C PRO A 33 -11.36 23.17 7.56
N LEU A 34 -11.77 24.03 8.47
CA LEU A 34 -13.09 23.99 9.09
C LEU A 34 -14.12 24.19 7.97
N ALA A 35 -14.33 23.16 7.17
CA ALA A 35 -15.47 23.07 6.28
C ALA A 35 -16.67 22.74 7.16
N SER A 36 -17.34 23.80 7.62
CA SER A 36 -18.79 23.87 7.78
C SER A 36 -19.46 22.54 8.14
N GLN A 37 -19.31 22.10 9.39
CA GLN A 37 -20.37 21.33 10.00
C GLN A 37 -21.40 22.34 10.48
N SER A 38 -22.54 22.37 9.80
CA SER A 38 -23.77 22.92 10.36
C SER A 38 -24.01 22.27 11.73
N PRO A 39 -24.17 23.04 12.81
CA PRO A 39 -24.44 22.48 14.13
C PRO A 39 -25.90 22.03 14.18
N SER A 40 -26.16 20.78 13.79
CA SER A 40 -27.39 20.11 14.18
C SER A 40 -27.24 19.64 15.63
N PHE A 41 -27.77 20.45 16.54
CA PHE A 41 -28.44 20.07 17.78
C PHE A 41 -27.93 18.80 18.49
N CYS A 42 -27.12 18.99 19.54
CA CYS A 42 -27.12 18.08 20.69
C CYS A 42 -27.31 18.94 21.93
N SER A 43 -28.56 19.07 22.35
CA SER A 43 -28.95 19.62 23.62
C SER A 43 -28.45 18.69 24.74
N ARG A 44 -27.91 19.31 25.80
CA ARG A 44 -27.69 18.79 27.16
C ARG A 44 -26.25 18.41 27.54
N CYS A 45 -25.53 19.38 28.10
CA CYS A 45 -24.98 19.29 29.47
C CYS A 45 -24.59 20.69 29.97
N GLU A 46 -24.91 20.93 31.24
CA GLU A 46 -24.92 22.22 31.91
C GLU A 46 -23.53 22.77 32.25
N VAL A 47 -23.56 24.08 32.52
CA VAL A 47 -22.49 25.00 32.85
C VAL A 47 -21.71 24.54 34.09
N GLY A 48 -20.40 24.34 33.92
CA GLY A 48 -19.43 24.20 35.01
C GLY A 48 -18.23 25.09 34.72
N SER A 49 -18.08 26.12 35.52
CA SER A 49 -17.00 27.11 35.52
C SER A 49 -15.61 26.49 35.64
N GLY A 50 -14.69 26.90 34.78
CA GLY A 50 -13.29 26.55 34.91
C GLY A 50 -12.54 26.63 33.58
N ARG A 51 -11.85 27.77 33.36
CA ARG A 51 -10.78 27.97 32.37
C ARG A 51 -10.80 27.01 31.18
N TRP A 52 -11.47 27.43 30.12
CA TRP A 52 -11.16 26.94 28.77
C TRP A 52 -9.78 27.47 28.40
N SER A 53 -8.73 26.86 28.95
CA SER A 53 -7.49 26.78 28.20
C SER A 53 -7.79 25.88 27.02
N GLU A 54 -8.16 26.50 25.89
CA GLU A 54 -7.99 25.90 24.57
C GLU A 54 -6.50 25.66 24.38
N ILE A 55 -5.99 24.62 25.06
CA ILE A 55 -4.83 23.89 24.59
C ILE A 55 -5.36 23.24 23.33
N ALA A 56 -5.24 23.97 22.22
CA ALA A 56 -5.20 23.37 20.90
C ALA A 56 -4.19 22.23 21.04
N CYS A 57 -4.69 21.01 21.14
CA CYS A 57 -3.90 19.81 21.11
C CYS A 57 -3.29 19.77 19.71
N CYS A 58 -2.15 20.44 19.57
CA CYS A 58 -1.41 20.60 18.35
C CYS A 58 -0.77 19.25 18.06
N THR A 59 -1.58 18.31 17.57
CA THR A 59 -1.15 16.95 17.29
C THR A 59 -0.14 17.04 16.14
N ILE A 60 1.09 16.66 16.47
CA ILE A 60 2.27 16.54 15.63
C ILE A 60 1.89 15.98 14.24
N CYS A 61 2.24 16.69 13.18
CA CYS A 61 1.70 16.42 11.84
C CYS A 61 2.86 16.16 10.86
N HIS A 62 2.86 15.13 9.99
CA HIS A 62 4.07 14.52 9.38
C HIS A 62 4.35 14.93 7.91
N LEU A 63 5.59 15.32 7.53
CA LEU A 63 5.93 15.55 6.11
C LEU A 63 6.00 14.18 5.43
N ALA A 64 5.01 13.88 4.58
CA ALA A 64 4.90 12.55 3.99
C ALA A 64 6.19 12.15 3.25
N GLN A 65 6.63 10.92 3.50
CA GLN A 65 7.79 10.30 2.87
C GLN A 65 7.62 10.13 1.34
N SER A 66 6.38 10.22 0.84
CA SER A 66 6.03 10.16 -0.59
C SER A 66 6.79 11.19 -1.41
N TRP A 67 7.41 10.73 -2.50
CA TRP A 67 8.22 11.58 -3.37
C TRP A 67 7.42 12.73 -3.99
N ARG A 68 7.98 13.94 -3.92
CA ARG A 68 7.50 15.13 -4.65
C ARG A 68 8.70 15.82 -5.30
N ARG A 69 8.56 16.26 -6.56
CA ARG A 69 9.63 16.96 -7.27
C ARG A 69 9.87 18.34 -6.62
N PRO A 70 11.09 18.63 -6.13
CA PRO A 70 11.38 19.93 -5.54
C PRO A 70 11.39 21.03 -6.61
N LYS A 71 10.72 22.15 -6.33
CA LYS A 71 10.57 23.28 -7.26
C LYS A 71 11.51 24.46 -6.97
N GLY A 72 11.91 24.65 -5.71
CA GLY A 72 12.68 25.82 -5.26
C GLY A 72 14.05 25.96 -5.94
N ILE A 73 14.48 27.21 -6.16
CA ILE A 73 15.70 27.53 -6.89
C ILE A 73 16.97 27.03 -6.17
N ASP A 74 16.97 27.04 -4.84
CA ASP A 74 18.11 26.65 -3.99
C ASP A 74 18.09 25.18 -3.55
N SER A 75 17.12 24.40 -4.03
CA SER A 75 17.05 22.99 -3.66
C SER A 75 18.26 22.21 -4.20
N ARG A 76 19.07 21.68 -3.27
CA ARG A 76 20.24 20.86 -3.61
C ARG A 76 19.88 19.62 -4.43
N VAL A 77 18.73 19.01 -4.13
CA VAL A 77 18.21 17.85 -4.87
C VAL A 77 17.84 18.23 -6.32
N ARG A 78 17.24 19.42 -6.53
CA ARG A 78 16.91 19.91 -7.89
C ARG A 78 18.16 20.14 -8.73
N ARG A 79 19.21 20.70 -8.13
CA ARG A 79 20.52 20.95 -8.75
C ARG A 79 21.39 19.68 -8.88
N LYS A 80 20.93 18.52 -8.37
CA LYS A 80 21.60 17.21 -8.45
C LYS A 80 23.00 17.16 -7.81
N PHE A 81 23.20 17.86 -6.69
CA PHE A 81 24.45 17.71 -5.93
C PHE A 81 24.64 16.28 -5.43
N LYS A 82 25.91 15.84 -5.36
CA LYS A 82 26.30 14.55 -4.76
C LYS A 82 25.96 14.56 -3.25
N GLY A 83 25.70 13.38 -2.67
CA GLY A 83 25.31 13.22 -1.26
C GLY A 83 23.84 13.50 -0.94
N CYS A 84 23.10 14.13 -1.86
CA CYS A 84 21.64 14.30 -1.73
C CYS A 84 20.86 13.09 -2.28
N THR A 85 19.57 13.00 -1.95
CA THR A 85 18.69 11.96 -2.52
C THR A 85 18.56 12.10 -4.04
N LEU A 86 18.84 11.02 -4.77
CA LEU A 86 18.69 10.98 -6.23
C LEU A 86 17.22 11.13 -6.63
N MET A 87 16.96 11.84 -7.72
CA MET A 87 15.62 11.98 -8.29
C MET A 87 15.18 10.71 -9.04
N PRO A 88 13.88 10.37 -9.04
CA PRO A 88 13.35 9.32 -9.90
C PRO A 88 13.47 9.71 -11.37
N ASN A 89 14.10 8.85 -12.15
CA ASN A 89 14.30 8.95 -13.59
C ASN A 89 13.87 7.63 -14.27
N ILE A 90 13.56 7.69 -15.57
CA ILE A 90 13.16 6.54 -16.39
C ILE A 90 14.24 5.43 -16.39
N GLY A 91 15.52 5.81 -16.27
CA GLY A 91 16.63 4.85 -16.24
C GLY A 91 16.57 3.81 -15.12
N TYR A 92 15.90 4.11 -14.00
CA TYR A 92 15.69 3.15 -12.90
C TYR A 92 14.58 2.13 -13.17
N GLY A 93 13.86 2.25 -14.29
CA GLY A 93 12.81 1.30 -14.69
C GLY A 93 13.36 -0.12 -14.84
N SER A 94 12.67 -1.10 -14.25
CA SER A 94 12.95 -2.53 -14.44
C SER A 94 12.67 -2.96 -15.88
N ASN A 95 13.21 -4.11 -16.28
CA ASN A 95 12.99 -4.67 -17.61
C ASN A 95 11.49 -4.87 -17.87
N LYS A 96 11.05 -4.62 -19.12
CA LYS A 96 9.62 -4.72 -19.49
C LYS A 96 9.03 -6.09 -19.15
N LYS A 97 9.79 -7.16 -19.37
CA LYS A 97 9.37 -8.55 -19.09
C LYS A 97 9.14 -8.83 -17.60
N THR A 98 9.93 -8.23 -16.70
CA THR A 98 9.90 -8.51 -15.24
C THR A 98 9.15 -7.43 -14.45
N ARG A 99 8.56 -6.46 -15.13
CA ARG A 99 7.76 -5.40 -14.50
C ARG A 99 6.50 -6.03 -13.88
N HIS A 100 6.17 -5.62 -12.65
CA HIS A 100 5.00 -6.10 -11.87
C HIS A 100 5.01 -7.58 -11.44
N TYR A 101 6.14 -8.28 -11.57
CA TYR A 101 6.29 -9.63 -11.02
C TYR A 101 6.65 -9.63 -9.53
N LEU A 102 6.14 -10.65 -8.84
CA LEU A 102 6.52 -11.02 -7.48
C LEU A 102 7.84 -11.81 -7.50
N PRO A 103 8.54 -11.93 -6.35
CA PRO A 103 9.71 -12.79 -6.24
C PRO A 103 9.42 -14.26 -6.62
N ASN A 104 8.18 -14.72 -6.43
CA ASN A 104 7.70 -16.04 -6.84
C ASN A 104 7.57 -16.20 -8.37
N LYS A 105 7.93 -15.18 -9.16
CA LYS A 105 7.88 -15.16 -10.63
C LYS A 105 6.48 -15.24 -11.25
N PHE A 106 5.45 -15.01 -10.44
CA PHE A 106 4.07 -14.77 -10.88
C PHE A 106 3.74 -13.27 -10.85
N LYS A 107 2.76 -12.85 -11.64
CA LYS A 107 2.10 -11.54 -11.50
C LYS A 107 0.98 -11.67 -10.48
N LYS A 108 0.82 -10.69 -9.60
CA LYS A 108 -0.31 -10.68 -8.67
C LYS A 108 -1.59 -10.25 -9.38
N PHE A 109 -2.67 -10.96 -9.11
CA PHE A 109 -4.03 -10.59 -9.47
C PHE A 109 -4.86 -10.55 -8.19
N VAL A 110 -5.52 -9.44 -7.93
CA VAL A 110 -6.34 -9.27 -6.72
C VAL A 110 -7.71 -9.86 -7.00
N VAL A 111 -8.15 -10.80 -6.16
CA VAL A 111 -9.42 -11.54 -6.31
C VAL A 111 -10.40 -11.13 -5.22
N HIS A 112 -11.64 -10.85 -5.61
CA HIS A 112 -12.75 -10.48 -4.71
C HIS A 112 -13.78 -11.60 -4.53
N ASN A 113 -14.02 -12.41 -5.57
CA ASN A 113 -15.05 -13.45 -5.59
C ASN A 113 -14.52 -14.76 -6.21
N VAL A 114 -15.38 -15.79 -6.22
CA VAL A 114 -15.02 -17.12 -6.76
C VAL A 114 -14.97 -17.09 -8.30
N SER A 115 -15.85 -16.34 -8.94
CA SER A 115 -15.91 -16.22 -10.41
C SER A 115 -14.64 -15.62 -11.01
N GLU A 116 -13.99 -14.67 -10.32
CA GLU A 116 -12.72 -14.09 -10.74
C GLU A 116 -11.56 -15.10 -10.73
N LEU A 117 -11.68 -16.22 -9.99
CA LEU A 117 -10.70 -17.31 -10.06
C LEU A 117 -10.79 -18.07 -11.39
N GLU A 118 -11.97 -18.11 -12.01
CA GLU A 118 -12.17 -18.85 -13.27
C GLU A 118 -11.43 -18.15 -14.43
N LEU A 119 -11.33 -16.82 -14.38
CA LEU A 119 -10.47 -16.05 -15.28
C LEU A 119 -9.00 -16.45 -15.17
N LEU A 120 -8.55 -16.88 -13.98
CA LEU A 120 -7.18 -17.30 -13.74
C LEU A 120 -6.90 -18.71 -14.26
N MET A 121 -7.93 -19.54 -14.49
CA MET A 121 -7.78 -20.93 -14.98
C MET A 121 -6.96 -21.02 -16.27
N MET A 122 -7.19 -20.10 -17.21
CA MET A 122 -6.41 -20.04 -18.46
C MET A 122 -4.96 -19.56 -18.25
N HIS A 123 -4.70 -18.88 -17.13
CA HIS A 123 -3.45 -18.18 -16.86
C HIS A 123 -2.74 -18.63 -15.58
N ASN A 124 -2.93 -19.90 -15.19
CA ASN A 124 -2.39 -20.52 -13.97
C ASN A 124 -0.86 -20.39 -13.83
N ARG A 125 -0.12 -20.31 -14.95
CA ARG A 125 1.36 -20.25 -14.93
C ARG A 125 1.94 -18.83 -14.94
N THR A 126 1.11 -17.80 -15.16
CA THR A 126 1.57 -16.40 -15.23
C THR A 126 1.09 -15.57 -14.05
N TYR A 127 -0.12 -15.83 -13.55
CA TYR A 127 -0.70 -15.10 -12.43
C TYR A 127 -0.79 -15.93 -11.16
N CYS A 128 -0.84 -15.22 -10.05
CA CYS A 128 -1.07 -15.73 -8.71
C CYS A 128 -2.18 -14.89 -8.10
N ALA A 129 -3.10 -15.54 -7.39
CA ALA A 129 -4.23 -14.88 -6.75
C ALA A 129 -3.81 -14.28 -5.41
N GLU A 130 -4.21 -13.03 -5.17
CA GLU A 130 -4.12 -12.35 -3.87
C GLU A 130 -5.55 -12.00 -3.43
N ILE A 131 -6.03 -12.61 -2.34
CA ILE A 131 -7.40 -12.37 -1.88
C ILE A 131 -7.50 -10.96 -1.31
N ALA A 132 -8.44 -10.17 -1.81
CA ALA A 132 -8.62 -8.78 -1.41
C ALA A 132 -8.94 -8.62 0.09
N HIS A 133 -8.54 -7.48 0.66
CA HIS A 133 -8.68 -7.21 2.09
C HIS A 133 -10.15 -7.11 2.56
N ASN A 134 -11.09 -6.86 1.65
CA ASN A 134 -12.52 -6.71 1.96
C ASN A 134 -13.25 -8.07 2.08
N VAL A 135 -12.65 -9.17 1.63
CA VAL A 135 -13.30 -10.49 1.63
C VAL A 135 -13.32 -11.07 3.05
N SER A 136 -14.52 -11.46 3.50
CA SER A 136 -14.78 -12.10 4.80
C SER A 136 -14.18 -13.52 4.87
N THR A 137 -14.07 -14.06 6.09
CA THR A 137 -13.43 -15.36 6.37
C THR A 137 -14.14 -16.54 5.69
N GLN A 138 -15.49 -16.56 5.67
CA GLN A 138 -16.26 -17.62 5.04
C GLN A 138 -16.02 -17.68 3.52
N LYS A 139 -16.04 -16.52 2.84
CA LYS A 139 -15.74 -16.43 1.40
C LYS A 139 -14.29 -16.77 1.08
N ARG A 140 -13.36 -16.46 1.98
CA ARG A 140 -11.95 -16.86 1.87
C ARG A 140 -11.78 -18.38 1.84
N LYS A 141 -12.50 -19.14 2.66
CA LYS A 141 -12.48 -20.61 2.63
C LYS A 141 -12.89 -21.14 1.26
N ALA A 142 -14.04 -20.69 0.76
CA ALA A 142 -14.54 -21.08 -0.57
C ALA A 142 -13.56 -20.72 -1.71
N ILE A 143 -12.92 -19.55 -1.65
CA ILE A 143 -11.91 -19.12 -2.63
C ILE A 143 -10.68 -20.02 -2.57
N VAL A 144 -10.21 -20.39 -1.37
CA VAL A 144 -9.04 -21.25 -1.20
C VAL A 144 -9.32 -22.68 -1.68
N GLU A 145 -10.49 -23.22 -1.36
CA GLU A 145 -10.93 -24.55 -1.83
C GLU A 145 -11.03 -24.57 -3.36
N ARG A 146 -11.67 -23.58 -3.97
CA ARG A 146 -11.78 -23.47 -5.43
C ARG A 146 -10.42 -23.26 -6.09
N ALA A 147 -9.54 -22.45 -5.51
CA ALA A 147 -8.20 -22.23 -6.03
C ALA A 147 -7.34 -23.51 -5.99
N ALA A 148 -7.54 -24.37 -4.98
CA ALA A 148 -6.86 -25.66 -4.89
C ALA A 148 -7.31 -26.61 -6.01
N GLN A 149 -8.60 -26.62 -6.36
CA GLN A 149 -9.12 -27.39 -7.49
C GLN A 149 -8.53 -26.94 -8.83
N LEU A 150 -8.34 -25.63 -9.00
CA LEU A 150 -7.83 -25.03 -10.24
C LEU A 150 -6.29 -24.98 -10.32
N ASP A 151 -5.57 -25.49 -9.31
CA ASP A 151 -4.11 -25.41 -9.19
C ASP A 151 -3.53 -23.97 -9.22
N VAL A 152 -4.33 -22.99 -8.77
CA VAL A 152 -3.91 -21.59 -8.71
C VAL A 152 -3.16 -21.34 -7.40
N VAL A 153 -1.96 -20.76 -7.50
CA VAL A 153 -1.19 -20.34 -6.31
C VAL A 153 -1.86 -19.11 -5.71
N VAL A 154 -2.13 -19.14 -4.39
CA VAL A 154 -2.66 -18.02 -3.62
C VAL A 154 -1.58 -17.46 -2.69
N THR A 155 -1.30 -16.16 -2.74
CA THR A 155 -0.24 -15.54 -1.92
C THR A 155 -0.57 -15.52 -0.43
N ASN A 156 -1.83 -15.22 -0.09
CA ASN A 156 -2.30 -14.97 1.26
C ASN A 156 -3.25 -16.08 1.76
N LYS A 157 -2.91 -17.35 1.51
CA LYS A 157 -3.75 -18.52 1.82
C LYS A 157 -4.16 -18.60 3.31
N LEU A 158 -3.25 -18.28 4.22
CA LEU A 158 -3.45 -18.37 5.68
C LEU A 158 -4.06 -17.10 6.30
N ALA A 159 -4.30 -16.04 5.52
CA ALA A 159 -4.71 -14.77 6.09
C ALA A 159 -6.16 -14.82 6.60
N ARG A 160 -6.36 -14.49 7.90
CA ARG A 160 -7.64 -14.49 8.65
C ARG A 160 -8.30 -15.85 8.87
N LEU A 161 -7.69 -16.94 8.40
CA LEU A 161 -8.07 -18.30 8.73
C LEU A 161 -7.14 -18.75 9.86
N ARG A 162 -7.36 -18.23 11.07
CA ARG A 162 -6.74 -18.79 12.28
C ARG A 162 -7.81 -19.46 13.10
N SER A 163 -7.67 -20.78 13.24
CA SER A 163 -8.26 -21.57 14.32
C SER A 163 -7.48 -21.27 15.61
N GLN A 164 -8.12 -21.37 16.76
CA GLN A 164 -7.48 -21.20 18.08
C GLN A 164 -6.38 -22.23 18.38
N GLU A 165 -6.22 -23.24 17.52
CA GLU A 165 -5.32 -24.39 17.70
C GLU A 165 -3.96 -24.22 16.99
N ASP A 166 -3.78 -23.18 16.16
CA ASP A 166 -2.58 -22.95 15.34
C ASP A 166 -1.64 -21.86 15.92
N GLU A 167 -1.52 -21.78 17.25
CA GLU A 167 -0.55 -20.90 17.95
C GLU A 167 0.71 -21.66 18.41
#